data_AF-A0A7S7W4C2-F1
#
_entry.id   AF-A0A7S7W4C2-F1
#
_cell.length_a   1.000
_cell.length_b   1.000
_cell.length_c   1.000
_cell.angle_alpha   90.00
_cell.angle_beta   90.00
_cell.angle_gamma   90.00
#
_symmetry.space_group_name_H-M   'P 1'
#
loop_
_entity.id
_entity.type
_entity.pdbx_description
1 polymer ?
#
loop_
_entity_poly.entity_id
_entity_poly.type
_entity_poly.pdbx_seq_one_letter_code
_entity_poly.pdbx_strand_id
1 'polypeptide(L)'
;MFGVRYIKAQPTTYLMKYRGGAIVAEGPGLSTLYYAPATMLVAVPIGSRDASFIFEQTARDFQTLTVQGQVTHRISDPTKAASMLDFTLKADGKTYESDDPEKLPERILGTVEVLAQQAVKELTLRDALQASDRIADIIAGGLRQRADIASLGLEILGVSVRGIKPTPDTAKALEAQAREAILKTADEAIFARRNFAVEQERAIRESELDTEIAVEQKKRSIRETQMDAEASVAAKRNELREAGMAADIVLEGKRKDFVGLNAENTRTLADAEAYRVGALMKIFEGVDTRVIQALAAAGMQPGQLIAQAFSGIAEKAEKIGQLNVSPDLLSQLMEKPQPMEAANARRQ
;
A
#
# COMPACT_ATOMS: atom_id res chain seq x y z
N MET A 1 -17.89 0.84 99.92
CA MET A 1 -18.27 0.04 98.72
C MET A 1 -17.58 -1.32 98.82
N PHE A 2 -18.31 -2.42 98.68
CA PHE A 2 -17.91 -3.80 98.99
C PHE A 2 -16.77 -4.41 98.14
N GLY A 3 -16.00 -3.63 97.37
CA GLY A 3 -14.83 -4.10 96.60
C GLY A 3 -15.12 -5.10 95.46
N VAL A 4 -16.36 -5.60 95.36
CA VAL A 4 -16.83 -6.48 94.28
C VAL A 4 -17.19 -5.64 93.06
N ARG A 5 -16.63 -6.02 91.91
CA ARG A 5 -16.84 -5.40 90.61
C ARG A 5 -17.14 -6.47 89.57
N TYR A 6 -17.74 -6.06 88.46
CA TYR A 6 -18.07 -6.93 87.34
C TYR A 6 -17.27 -6.48 86.11
N ILE A 7 -16.67 -7.42 85.40
CA ILE A 7 -16.01 -7.18 84.11
C ILE A 7 -16.64 -8.07 83.05
N LYS A 8 -16.82 -7.50 81.86
CA LYS A 8 -17.29 -8.18 80.66
C LYS A 8 -16.27 -7.93 79.56
N ALA A 9 -15.42 -8.91 79.27
CA ALA A 9 -14.47 -8.82 78.18
C ALA A 9 -15.18 -8.96 76.83
N GLN A 10 -14.63 -8.32 75.80
CA GLN A 10 -15.10 -8.53 74.43
C GLN A 10 -14.64 -9.90 73.92
N PRO A 11 -15.32 -10.52 72.94
CA PRO A 11 -14.86 -11.77 72.31
C PRO A 11 -13.45 -11.68 71.71
N THR A 12 -13.01 -10.48 71.37
CA THR A 12 -11.66 -10.14 70.85
C THR A 12 -10.63 -9.87 71.94
N THR A 13 -10.99 -10.08 73.21
CA THR A 13 -10.11 -9.90 74.38
C THR A 13 -10.08 -11.20 75.19
N TYR A 14 -8.88 -11.71 75.43
CA TYR A 14 -8.64 -12.83 76.30
C TYR A 14 -8.38 -12.32 77.72
N LEU A 15 -9.24 -12.70 78.66
CA LEU A 15 -9.13 -12.27 80.05
C LEU A 15 -8.55 -13.41 80.89
N MET A 16 -7.54 -13.12 81.70
CA MET A 16 -7.02 -14.02 82.75
C MET A 16 -7.26 -13.41 84.12
N LYS A 17 -7.86 -14.19 85.01
CA LYS A 17 -8.15 -13.80 86.39
C LYS A 17 -7.18 -14.50 87.34
N TYR A 18 -6.31 -13.73 87.98
CA TYR A 18 -5.37 -14.22 88.97
C TYR A 18 -5.87 -13.98 90.39
N ARG A 19 -5.71 -14.98 91.26
CA ARG A 19 -5.94 -14.86 92.70
C ARG A 19 -4.89 -15.68 93.44
N GLY A 20 -4.15 -15.06 94.35
CA GLY A 20 -3.12 -15.74 95.13
C GLY A 20 -2.02 -16.38 94.26
N GLY A 21 -1.69 -15.77 93.12
CA GLY A 21 -0.64 -16.24 92.21
C GLY A 21 -1.07 -17.34 91.22
N ALA A 22 -2.32 -17.82 91.26
CA ALA A 22 -2.82 -18.82 90.32
C ALA A 22 -3.94 -18.25 89.42
N ILE A 23 -4.03 -18.76 88.19
CA ILE A 23 -5.14 -18.47 87.27
C ILE A 23 -6.38 -19.23 87.76
N VAL A 24 -7.44 -18.49 88.10
CA VAL A 24 -8.71 -19.05 88.58
C VAL A 24 -9.73 -19.19 87.44
N ALA A 25 -9.67 -18.29 86.45
CA ALA A 25 -10.53 -18.34 85.27
C ALA A 25 -9.82 -17.64 84.11
N GLU A 26 -9.93 -18.20 82.92
CA GLU A 26 -9.40 -17.60 81.70
C GLU A 26 -10.29 -17.91 80.49
N GLY A 27 -10.25 -17.05 79.48
CA GLY A 27 -10.90 -17.30 78.19
C GLY A 27 -11.22 -16.04 77.39
N PRO A 28 -11.53 -16.19 76.09
CA PRO A 28 -11.99 -15.10 75.25
C PRO A 28 -13.41 -14.67 75.63
N GLY A 29 -13.67 -13.36 75.70
CA GLY A 29 -15.01 -12.85 76.01
C GLY A 29 -15.55 -13.23 77.39
N LEU A 30 -14.66 -13.60 78.32
CA LEU A 30 -15.04 -14.01 79.67
C LEU A 30 -15.76 -12.86 80.38
N SER A 31 -16.87 -13.19 81.03
CA SER A 31 -17.58 -12.29 81.94
C SER A 31 -17.57 -12.88 83.34
N THR A 32 -17.10 -12.10 84.32
CA THR A 32 -16.95 -12.58 85.69
C THR A 32 -17.07 -11.44 86.70
N LEU A 33 -17.57 -11.78 87.88
CA LEU A 33 -17.42 -10.97 89.08
C LEU A 33 -15.99 -11.15 89.65
N TYR A 34 -15.40 -10.08 90.16
CA TYR A 34 -14.08 -10.09 90.80
C TYR A 34 -14.05 -9.18 92.03
N TYR A 35 -13.20 -9.52 92.99
CA TYR A 35 -12.97 -8.71 94.18
C TYR A 35 -11.66 -7.94 93.99
N ALA A 36 -11.77 -6.64 93.69
CA ALA A 36 -10.66 -5.81 93.23
C ALA A 36 -9.43 -5.80 94.17
N PRO A 37 -9.57 -5.84 95.51
CA PRO A 37 -8.40 -5.85 96.41
C PRO A 37 -7.59 -7.15 96.42
N ALA A 38 -8.14 -8.28 95.98
CA ALA A 38 -7.46 -9.59 96.07
C ALA A 38 -7.36 -10.33 94.71
N THR A 39 -7.80 -9.69 93.63
CA THR A 39 -7.82 -10.27 92.29
C THR A 39 -7.07 -9.36 91.33
N MET A 40 -6.17 -9.92 90.54
CA MET A 40 -5.56 -9.24 89.40
C MET A 40 -6.22 -9.71 88.11
N LEU A 41 -6.44 -8.78 87.18
CA LEU A 41 -7.03 -9.06 85.88
C LEU A 41 -6.02 -8.72 84.81
N VAL A 42 -5.76 -9.65 83.91
CA VAL A 42 -4.88 -9.44 82.76
C VAL A 42 -5.75 -9.55 81.51
N ALA A 43 -5.76 -8.51 80.68
CA ALA A 43 -6.60 -8.45 79.49
C ALA A 43 -5.73 -8.35 78.23
N VAL A 44 -5.65 -9.44 77.47
CA VAL A 44 -4.82 -9.50 76.26
C VAL A 44 -5.70 -9.34 75.02
N PRO A 45 -5.47 -8.35 74.15
CA PRO A 45 -6.22 -8.19 72.92
C PRO A 45 -5.82 -9.25 71.89
N ILE A 46 -6.70 -10.20 71.59
CA ILE A 46 -6.49 -11.26 70.58
C ILE A 46 -7.06 -10.89 69.20
N GLY A 47 -7.76 -9.76 69.10
CA GLY A 47 -8.25 -9.23 67.84
C GLY A 47 -7.11 -8.85 66.87
N SER A 48 -7.43 -8.90 65.59
CA SER A 48 -6.54 -8.38 64.54
C SER A 48 -6.38 -6.86 64.68
N ARG A 49 -5.15 -6.37 64.65
CA ARG A 49 -4.82 -4.94 64.70
C ARG A 49 -3.83 -4.59 63.60
N ASP A 50 -4.02 -3.41 63.04
CA ASP A 50 -3.15 -2.85 62.02
C ASP A 50 -2.21 -1.82 62.63
N ALA A 51 -0.91 -1.95 62.34
CA ALA A 51 0.11 -0.98 62.69
C ALA A 51 0.64 -0.33 61.41
N SER A 52 0.22 0.91 61.16
CA SER A 52 0.66 1.71 60.01
C SER A 52 2.06 2.27 60.23
N PHE A 53 2.87 2.29 59.19
CA PHE A 53 4.23 2.81 59.23
C PHE A 53 4.55 3.69 58.03
N ILE A 54 5.44 4.65 58.28
CA ILE A 54 6.01 5.57 57.30
C ILE A 54 7.48 5.70 57.67
N PHE A 55 8.37 5.12 56.86
CA PHE A 55 9.81 5.14 57.12
C PHE A 55 10.54 5.82 55.97
N GLU A 56 11.45 6.73 56.30
CA GLU A 56 12.42 7.25 55.34
C GLU A 56 13.61 6.29 55.26
N GLN A 57 13.96 5.88 54.06
CA GLN A 57 15.04 4.94 53.78
C GLN A 57 15.90 5.45 52.62
N THR A 58 17.12 4.96 52.55
CA THR A 58 18.07 5.29 51.49
C THR A 58 18.30 4.07 50.62
N ALA A 59 18.06 4.22 49.32
CA ALA A 59 18.31 3.21 48.30
C ALA A 59 19.81 3.07 48.00
N ARG A 60 20.17 2.06 47.21
CA ARG A 60 21.55 1.75 46.82
C ARG A 60 22.27 2.90 46.13
N ASP A 61 21.53 3.73 45.40
CA ASP A 61 22.00 4.90 44.66
C ASP A 61 22.04 6.18 45.52
N PHE A 62 21.99 6.04 46.84
CA PHE A 62 22.00 7.14 47.82
C PHE A 62 20.80 8.09 47.69
N GLN A 63 19.73 7.66 47.02
CA GLN A 63 18.50 8.42 46.93
C GLN A 63 17.59 8.10 48.12
N THR A 64 17.00 9.14 48.71
CA THR A 64 16.05 9.02 49.81
C THR A 64 14.64 8.76 49.29
N LEU A 65 13.97 7.79 49.91
CA LEU A 65 12.60 7.41 49.61
C LEU A 65 11.84 7.11 50.90
N THR A 66 10.53 7.30 50.86
CA THR A 66 9.61 7.01 51.95
C THR A 66 8.83 5.73 51.61
N VAL A 67 8.95 4.72 52.47
CA VAL A 67 8.15 3.49 52.39
C VAL A 67 6.95 3.63 53.31
N GLN A 68 5.75 3.53 52.76
CA GLN A 68 4.50 3.61 53.49
C GLN A 68 3.78 2.28 53.43
N GLY A 69 3.30 1.79 54.57
CA GLY A 69 2.60 0.52 54.66
C GLY A 69 1.90 0.30 55.98
N GLN A 70 1.42 -0.92 56.16
CA GLN A 70 0.81 -1.37 57.40
C GLN A 70 1.10 -2.86 57.63
N VAL A 71 1.20 -3.24 58.90
CA VAL A 71 1.36 -4.62 59.33
C VAL A 71 0.15 -5.03 60.14
N THR A 72 -0.51 -6.09 59.69
CA THR A 72 -1.64 -6.69 60.39
C THR A 72 -1.12 -7.82 61.28
N HIS A 73 -1.33 -7.69 62.58
CA HIS A 73 -0.88 -8.66 63.58
C HIS A 73 -2.01 -9.03 64.55
N ARG A 74 -1.89 -10.19 65.17
CA ARG A 74 -2.73 -10.61 66.30
C ARG A 74 -1.90 -11.32 67.35
N ILE A 75 -2.38 -11.35 68.58
CA ILE A 75 -1.80 -12.19 69.64
C ILE A 75 -2.45 -13.58 69.53
N SER A 76 -1.63 -14.58 69.18
CA SER A 76 -2.08 -15.98 69.02
C SER A 76 -1.99 -16.78 70.32
N ASP A 77 -0.95 -16.51 71.13
CA ASP A 77 -0.72 -17.13 72.44
C ASP A 77 -0.81 -16.07 73.55
N PRO A 78 -1.99 -15.84 74.15
CA PRO A 78 -2.20 -14.83 75.17
C PRO A 78 -1.33 -15.03 76.42
N THR A 79 -1.14 -16.29 76.84
CA THR A 79 -0.36 -16.64 78.04
C THR A 79 1.11 -16.27 77.88
N LYS A 80 1.69 -16.50 76.69
CA LYS A 80 3.07 -16.08 76.41
C LYS A 80 3.20 -14.57 76.39
N ALA A 81 2.27 -13.88 75.71
CA ALA A 81 2.26 -12.43 75.64
C ALA A 81 2.19 -11.81 77.06
N ALA A 82 1.31 -12.32 77.92
CA ALA A 82 1.16 -11.88 79.32
C ALA A 82 2.38 -12.18 80.21
N SER A 83 3.22 -13.15 79.85
CA SER A 83 4.47 -13.43 80.58
C SER A 83 5.61 -12.48 80.23
N MET A 84 5.54 -11.87 79.05
CA MET A 84 6.60 -11.00 78.51
C MET A 84 6.28 -9.51 78.61
N LEU A 85 4.99 -9.16 78.59
CA LEU A 85 4.49 -7.78 78.64
C LEU A 85 3.40 -7.67 79.71
N ASP A 86 3.36 -6.51 80.37
CA ASP A 86 2.37 -6.27 81.40
C ASP A 86 1.02 -5.81 80.81
N PHE A 87 0.09 -6.76 80.68
CA PHE A 87 -1.30 -6.53 80.29
C PHE A 87 -2.24 -6.42 81.51
N THR A 88 -1.72 -6.14 82.70
CA THR A 88 -2.52 -6.01 83.92
C THR A 88 -3.42 -4.80 83.83
N LEU A 89 -4.68 -4.97 84.21
CA LEU A 89 -5.64 -3.88 84.35
C LEU A 89 -5.53 -3.28 85.75
N LYS A 90 -5.64 -1.94 85.83
CA LYS A 90 -5.80 -1.24 87.10
C LYS A 90 -7.02 -1.76 87.84
N ALA A 91 -7.12 -1.44 89.13
CA ALA A 91 -8.26 -1.84 89.97
C ALA A 91 -9.63 -1.43 89.40
N ASP A 92 -9.69 -0.44 88.50
CA ASP A 92 -10.87 -0.02 87.75
C ASP A 92 -11.38 -1.04 86.71
N GLY A 93 -10.54 -1.99 86.29
CA GLY A 93 -10.85 -2.99 85.26
C GLY A 93 -11.05 -2.39 83.87
N LYS A 94 -10.57 -1.16 83.62
CA LYS A 94 -10.76 -0.43 82.36
C LYS A 94 -9.46 0.00 81.70
N THR A 95 -8.46 0.39 82.48
CA THR A 95 -7.18 0.89 81.96
C THR A 95 -6.06 -0.08 82.29
N TYR A 96 -5.03 -0.14 81.44
CA TYR A 96 -3.83 -0.91 81.73
C TYR A 96 -3.00 -0.20 82.81
N GLU A 97 -2.31 -1.00 83.61
CA GLU A 97 -1.37 -0.53 84.62
C GLU A 97 -0.04 -0.09 84.00
N SER A 98 0.39 -0.77 82.94
CA SER A 98 1.59 -0.47 82.14
C SER A 98 1.24 0.07 80.75
N ASP A 99 2.20 0.76 80.13
CA ASP A 99 2.15 1.24 78.75
C ASP A 99 2.65 0.19 77.73
N ASP A 100 3.07 -0.99 78.20
CA ASP A 100 3.57 -2.07 77.33
C ASP A 100 2.62 -2.47 76.19
N PRO A 101 1.28 -2.53 76.39
CA PRO A 101 0.34 -2.82 75.31
C PRO A 101 0.34 -1.76 74.20
N GLU A 102 0.69 -0.50 74.53
CA GLU A 102 0.76 0.61 73.58
C GLU A 102 2.11 0.65 72.85
N LYS A 103 3.18 0.19 73.49
CA LYS A 103 4.54 0.09 72.90
C LYS A 103 4.75 -1.14 72.03
N LEU A 104 3.86 -2.12 72.12
CA LEU A 104 3.94 -3.36 71.33
C LEU A 104 3.95 -3.10 69.81
N PRO A 105 3.02 -2.29 69.23
CA PRO A 105 3.12 -1.85 67.85
C PRO A 105 4.45 -1.20 67.51
N GLU A 106 4.98 -0.30 68.36
CA GLU A 106 6.26 0.39 68.13
C GLU A 106 7.43 -0.60 68.01
N ARG A 107 7.45 -1.64 68.85
CA ARG A 107 8.48 -2.70 68.79
C ARG A 107 8.39 -3.52 67.50
N ILE A 108 7.19 -3.85 67.03
CA ILE A 108 6.98 -4.52 65.74
C ILE A 108 7.47 -3.60 64.62
N LEU A 109 7.07 -2.33 64.65
CA LEU A 109 7.44 -1.34 63.65
C LEU A 109 8.95 -1.10 63.58
N GLY A 110 9.67 -1.05 64.71
CA GLY A 110 11.13 -0.96 64.70
C GLY A 110 11.81 -2.17 64.04
N THR A 111 11.21 -3.35 64.17
CA THR A 111 11.69 -4.56 63.46
C THR A 111 11.41 -4.48 61.96
N VAL A 112 10.23 -4.00 61.58
CA VAL A 112 9.85 -3.73 60.19
C VAL A 112 10.80 -2.73 59.55
N GLU A 113 11.16 -1.66 60.27
CA GLU A 113 12.06 -0.63 59.78
C GLU A 113 13.43 -1.20 59.39
N VAL A 114 14.01 -2.05 60.25
CA VAL A 114 15.30 -2.70 59.95
C VAL A 114 15.20 -3.62 58.73
N LEU A 115 14.13 -4.41 58.61
CA LEU A 115 13.91 -5.29 57.46
C LEU A 115 13.67 -4.49 56.17
N ALA A 116 12.89 -3.41 56.24
CA ALA A 116 12.65 -2.51 55.13
C ALA A 116 13.96 -1.84 54.68
N GLN A 117 14.80 -1.39 55.61
CA GLN A 117 16.10 -0.82 55.31
C GLN A 117 17.00 -1.84 54.60
N GLN A 118 17.05 -3.09 55.05
CA GLN A 118 17.82 -4.15 54.41
C GLN A 118 17.34 -4.43 52.98
N ALA A 119 16.02 -4.52 52.77
CA ALA A 119 15.43 -4.74 51.46
C ALA A 119 15.70 -3.57 50.49
N VAL A 120 15.60 -2.32 50.97
CA VAL A 120 15.79 -1.12 50.14
C VAL A 120 17.26 -0.86 49.80
N LYS A 121 18.20 -1.19 50.71
CA LYS A 121 19.65 -0.99 50.49
C LYS A 121 20.21 -1.75 49.29
N GLU A 122 19.58 -2.85 48.88
CA GLU A 122 20.03 -3.64 47.73
C GLU A 122 19.47 -3.13 46.38
N LEU A 123 18.44 -2.29 46.42
CA LEU A 123 17.68 -1.84 45.25
C LEU A 123 18.05 -0.42 44.84
N THR A 124 18.00 -0.12 43.54
CA THR A 124 18.04 1.28 43.05
C THR A 124 16.70 1.97 43.28
N LEU A 125 16.63 3.31 43.24
CA LEU A 125 15.36 4.01 43.42
C LEU A 125 14.27 3.51 42.44
N ARG A 126 14.62 3.31 41.17
CA ARG A 126 13.66 2.87 40.15
C ARG A 126 13.12 1.47 40.42
N ASP A 127 14.00 0.55 40.82
CA ASP A 127 13.61 -0.82 41.17
C ASP A 127 12.76 -0.83 42.43
N ALA A 128 13.14 -0.04 43.44
CA ALA A 128 12.39 0.08 44.69
C ALA A 128 10.95 0.58 44.45
N LEU A 129 10.75 1.54 43.54
CA LEU A 129 9.42 2.04 43.19
C LEU A 129 8.52 0.97 42.55
N GLN A 130 9.10 -0.01 41.85
CA GLN A 130 8.38 -1.11 41.21
C GLN A 130 8.28 -2.37 42.09
N ALA A 131 9.16 -2.49 43.10
CA ALA A 131 9.30 -3.68 43.95
C ALA A 131 8.47 -3.62 45.25
N SER A 132 7.33 -2.93 45.26
CA SER A 132 6.49 -2.80 46.47
C SER A 132 6.06 -4.15 47.05
N ASP A 133 5.60 -5.08 46.19
CA ASP A 133 5.19 -6.43 46.60
C ASP A 133 6.37 -7.26 47.12
N ARG A 134 7.51 -7.19 46.43
CA ARG A 134 8.74 -7.88 46.83
C ARG A 134 9.23 -7.41 48.20
N ILE A 135 9.16 -6.11 48.48
CA ILE A 135 9.52 -5.55 49.78
C ILE A 135 8.54 -6.03 50.85
N ALA A 136 7.24 -6.06 50.55
CA ALA A 136 6.23 -6.60 51.47
C ALA A 136 6.50 -8.07 51.83
N ASP A 137 6.83 -8.90 50.84
CA ASP A 137 7.15 -10.32 51.04
C ASP A 137 8.40 -10.54 51.88
N ILE A 138 9.46 -9.76 51.62
CA ILE A 138 10.71 -9.82 52.41
C ILE A 138 10.44 -9.45 53.87
N ILE A 139 9.67 -8.38 54.10
CA ILE A 139 9.30 -7.96 55.46
C ILE A 139 8.43 -9.03 56.13
N ALA A 140 7.42 -9.56 55.43
CA ALA A 140 6.52 -10.58 55.98
C ALA A 140 7.29 -11.87 56.34
N GLY A 141 8.19 -12.32 55.46
CA GLY A 141 9.07 -13.46 55.71
C GLY A 141 10.03 -13.21 56.87
N GLY A 142 10.68 -12.04 56.90
CA GLY A 142 11.62 -11.66 57.96
C GLY A 142 10.97 -11.54 59.34
N LEU A 143 9.74 -11.01 59.41
CA LEU A 143 8.99 -10.94 60.66
C LEU A 143 8.59 -12.33 61.19
N ARG A 144 8.20 -13.24 60.30
CA ARG A 144 7.82 -14.62 60.68
C ARG A 144 9.01 -15.45 61.18
N GLN A 145 10.22 -15.15 60.71
CA GLN A 145 11.43 -15.88 61.09
C GLN A 145 12.10 -15.38 62.36
N ARG A 146 11.78 -14.15 62.82
CA ARG A 146 12.42 -13.59 64.01
C ARG A 146 11.90 -14.24 65.30
N ALA A 147 12.85 -14.74 66.08
CA ALA A 147 12.60 -15.28 67.41
C ALA A 147 11.94 -14.25 68.34
N ASP A 148 12.27 -12.96 68.20
CA ASP A 148 11.72 -11.88 69.03
C ASP A 148 10.19 -11.83 68.95
N ILE A 149 9.62 -11.92 67.74
CA ILE A 149 8.17 -11.87 67.50
C ILE A 149 7.48 -13.16 67.97
N ALA A 150 8.10 -14.31 67.67
CA ALA A 150 7.58 -15.61 68.11
C ALA A 150 7.58 -15.73 69.64
N SER A 151 8.59 -15.19 70.32
CA SER A 151 8.72 -15.22 71.78
C SER A 151 7.61 -14.44 72.50
N LEU A 152 7.08 -13.40 71.84
CA LEU A 152 5.96 -12.58 72.33
C LEU A 152 4.59 -13.23 72.10
N GLY A 153 4.50 -14.37 71.41
CA GLY A 153 3.22 -15.01 71.07
C GLY A 153 2.43 -14.29 69.97
N LEU A 154 3.11 -13.45 69.17
CA LEU A 154 2.51 -12.69 68.08
C LEU A 154 2.45 -13.52 66.79
N GLU A 155 1.36 -13.34 66.06
CA GLU A 155 1.18 -13.89 64.72
C GLU A 155 0.96 -12.75 63.72
N ILE A 156 1.80 -12.73 62.68
CA ILE A 156 1.70 -11.75 61.59
C ILE A 156 0.79 -12.31 60.51
N LEU A 157 -0.39 -11.69 60.38
CA LEU A 157 -1.40 -12.07 59.40
C LEU A 157 -0.99 -11.60 58.00
N GLY A 158 -0.46 -10.39 57.89
CA GLY A 158 -0.02 -9.84 56.61
C GLY A 158 0.77 -8.55 56.75
N VAL A 159 1.50 -8.22 55.69
CA VAL A 159 2.19 -6.94 55.52
C VAL A 159 1.76 -6.40 54.17
N SER A 160 1.37 -5.14 54.12
CA SER A 160 1.04 -4.46 52.86
C SER A 160 1.80 -3.15 52.76
N VAL A 161 2.53 -2.97 51.66
CA VAL A 161 3.17 -1.71 51.31
C VAL A 161 2.18 -0.90 50.47
N ARG A 162 1.70 0.22 51.01
CA ARG A 162 0.74 1.11 50.34
C ARG A 162 1.38 1.85 49.17
N GLY A 163 2.65 2.22 49.32
CA GLY A 163 3.39 2.88 48.27
C GLY A 163 4.76 3.34 48.72
N ILE A 164 5.65 3.42 47.74
CA ILE A 164 7.00 3.92 47.90
C ILE A 164 7.06 5.24 47.14
N LYS A 165 7.43 6.31 47.84
CA LYS A 165 7.50 7.66 47.26
C LYS A 165 8.90 8.21 47.41
N PRO A 166 9.52 8.77 46.37
CA PRO A 166 10.76 9.51 46.53
C PRO A 166 10.50 10.81 47.29
N THR A 167 11.56 11.46 47.78
CA THR A 167 11.45 12.83 48.30
C THR A 167 10.92 13.79 47.22
N PRO A 168 10.22 14.89 47.57
CA PRO A 168 9.63 15.79 46.59
C PRO A 168 10.62 16.36 45.58
N ASP A 169 11.86 16.60 45.98
CA ASP A 169 12.91 17.13 45.10
C ASP A 169 13.41 16.07 44.12
N THR A 170 13.63 14.84 44.58
CA THR A 170 13.98 13.70 43.73
C THR A 170 12.84 13.33 42.78
N ALA A 171 11.58 13.42 43.24
CA ALA A 171 10.40 13.19 42.41
C ALA A 171 10.39 14.15 41.21
N LYS A 172 10.57 15.46 41.46
CA LYS A 172 10.64 16.48 40.42
C LYS A 172 11.81 16.24 39.45
N ALA A 173 12.97 15.86 39.97
CA ALA A 173 14.13 15.54 39.15
C ALA A 173 13.89 14.33 38.24
N LEU A 174 13.27 13.26 38.78
CA LEU A 174 12.94 12.05 38.02
C LEU A 174 11.86 12.34 36.97
N GLU A 175 10.85 13.16 37.29
CA GLU A 175 9.83 13.61 36.33
C GLU A 175 10.44 14.43 35.19
N ALA A 176 11.37 15.34 35.49
CA ALA A 176 12.07 16.11 34.48
C ALA A 176 12.89 15.21 33.54
N GLN A 177 13.65 14.26 34.11
CA GLN A 177 14.43 13.29 33.33
C GLN A 177 13.52 12.40 32.47
N ALA A 178 12.41 11.92 33.01
CA ALA A 178 11.45 11.11 32.27
C ALA A 178 10.82 11.91 31.12
N ARG A 179 10.47 13.18 31.37
CA ARG A 179 9.93 14.08 30.35
C ARG A 179 10.94 14.32 29.22
N GLU A 180 12.20 14.55 29.55
CA GLU A 180 13.26 14.72 28.56
C GLU A 180 13.50 13.43 27.75
N ALA A 181 13.50 12.27 28.40
CA ALA A 181 13.63 10.98 27.71
C ALA A 181 12.47 10.73 26.74
N ILE A 182 11.23 11.07 27.13
CA ILE A 182 10.05 10.98 26.26
C ILE A 182 10.20 11.93 25.05
N LEU A 183 10.64 13.18 25.27
CA LEU A 183 10.86 14.14 24.18
C LEU A 183 11.94 13.66 23.21
N LYS A 184 13.07 13.15 23.74
CA LYS A 184 14.13 12.58 22.92
C LYS A 184 13.65 11.40 22.08
N THR A 185 12.86 10.50 22.67
CA THR A 185 12.29 9.35 21.96
C THR A 185 11.33 9.80 20.85
N ALA A 186 10.56 10.87 21.09
CA ALA A 186 9.70 11.45 20.06
C ALA A 186 10.51 12.07 18.91
N ASP A 187 11.59 12.79 19.20
CA ASP A 187 12.49 13.35 18.20
C ASP A 187 13.19 12.26 17.39
N GLU A 188 13.66 11.20 18.04
CA GLU A 188 14.23 10.02 17.39
C GLU A 188 13.22 9.35 16.45
N ALA A 189 11.96 9.23 16.87
CA ALA A 189 10.89 8.70 16.02
C ALA A 189 10.60 9.61 14.81
N ILE A 190 10.64 10.94 14.98
CA ILE A 190 10.50 11.90 13.87
C ILE A 190 11.68 11.78 12.91
N PHE A 191 12.90 11.71 13.44
CA PHE A 191 14.12 11.56 12.65
C PHE A 191 14.09 10.26 11.85
N ALA A 192 13.75 9.13 12.48
CA ALA A 192 13.62 7.84 11.82
C ALA A 192 12.60 7.86 10.67
N ARG A 193 11.44 8.51 10.87
CA ARG A 193 10.43 8.69 9.81
C ARG A 193 10.94 9.55 8.66
N ARG A 194 11.66 10.64 8.95
CA ARG A 194 12.28 11.49 7.90
C ARG A 194 13.35 10.74 7.12
N ASN A 195 14.23 10.02 7.81
CA ASN A 195 15.27 9.25 7.15
C ASN A 195 14.67 8.18 6.24
N PHE A 196 13.63 7.47 6.70
CA PHE A 196 12.91 6.51 5.88
C PHE A 196 12.27 7.16 4.63
N ALA A 197 11.66 8.34 4.77
CA ALA A 197 11.10 9.06 3.62
C ALA A 197 12.18 9.47 2.60
N VAL A 198 13.34 9.94 3.07
CA VAL A 198 14.47 10.32 2.20
C VAL A 198 15.07 9.10 1.50
N GLU A 199 15.22 7.97 2.20
CA GLU A 199 15.68 6.72 1.60
C GLU A 199 14.71 6.23 0.53
N GLN A 200 13.41 6.30 0.78
CA GLN A 200 12.39 5.98 -0.22
C GLN A 200 12.45 6.93 -1.42
N GLU A 201 12.63 8.23 -1.20
CA GLU A 201 12.77 9.20 -2.30
C GLU A 201 14.02 8.92 -3.14
N ARG A 202 15.14 8.56 -2.51
CA ARG A 202 16.36 8.12 -3.23
C ARG A 202 16.11 6.86 -4.04
N ALA A 203 15.46 5.86 -3.46
CA ALA A 203 15.16 4.60 -4.13
C ALA A 203 14.20 4.78 -5.33
N ILE A 204 13.19 5.66 -5.18
CA ILE A 204 12.28 6.03 -6.27
C ILE A 204 13.07 6.71 -7.38
N ARG A 205 13.92 7.68 -7.05
CA ARG A 205 14.72 8.42 -8.05
C ARG A 205 15.71 7.54 -8.78
N GLU A 206 16.33 6.58 -8.10
CA GLU A 206 17.19 5.56 -8.72
C GLU A 206 16.40 4.68 -9.68
N SER A 207 15.21 4.22 -9.27
CA SER A 207 14.31 3.44 -10.12
C SER A 207 13.80 4.23 -11.34
N GLU A 208 13.54 5.53 -11.18
CA GLU A 208 13.16 6.43 -12.27
C GLU A 208 14.30 6.58 -13.29
N LEU A 209 15.54 6.79 -12.83
CA LEU A 209 16.72 6.86 -13.69
C LEU A 209 16.96 5.55 -14.45
N ASP A 210 16.84 4.41 -13.77
CA ASP A 210 16.95 3.09 -14.41
C ASP A 210 15.87 2.88 -15.47
N THR A 211 14.65 3.32 -15.18
CA THR A 211 13.54 3.28 -16.15
C THR A 211 13.83 4.17 -17.36
N GLU A 212 14.38 5.36 -17.16
CA GLU A 212 14.76 6.27 -18.25
C GLU A 212 15.88 5.68 -19.12
N ILE A 213 16.89 5.06 -18.50
CA ILE A 213 17.96 4.33 -19.21
C ILE A 213 17.36 3.19 -20.03
N ALA A 214 16.45 2.39 -19.46
CA ALA A 214 15.80 1.28 -20.15
C ALA A 214 14.97 1.77 -21.35
N VAL A 215 14.25 2.90 -21.21
CA VAL A 215 13.48 3.52 -22.29
C VAL A 215 14.41 3.98 -23.43
N GLU A 216 15.52 4.65 -23.12
CA GLU A 216 16.48 5.09 -24.14
C GLU A 216 17.18 3.92 -24.86
N GLN A 217 17.56 2.88 -24.12
CA GLN A 217 18.07 1.64 -24.72
C GLN A 217 17.03 1.00 -25.64
N LYS A 218 15.76 0.96 -25.23
CA LYS A 218 14.69 0.41 -26.06
C LYS A 218 14.47 1.27 -27.31
N LYS A 219 14.45 2.60 -27.21
CA LYS A 219 14.38 3.50 -28.37
C LYS A 219 15.55 3.30 -29.33
N ARG A 220 16.77 3.08 -28.81
CA ARG A 220 17.93 2.76 -29.65
C ARG A 220 17.71 1.46 -30.43
N SER A 221 17.27 0.39 -29.76
CA SER A 221 16.97 -0.90 -30.40
C SER A 221 15.85 -0.79 -31.45
N ILE A 222 14.82 0.02 -31.20
CA ILE A 222 13.72 0.27 -32.15
C ILE A 222 14.26 0.99 -33.39
N ARG A 223 15.08 2.04 -33.22
CA ARG A 223 15.69 2.76 -34.34
C ARG A 223 16.59 1.86 -35.18
N GLU A 224 17.39 1.01 -34.55
CA GLU A 224 18.23 0.03 -35.25
C GLU A 224 17.39 -0.96 -36.06
N THR A 225 16.34 -1.52 -35.44
CA THR A 225 15.40 -2.42 -36.14
C THR A 225 14.66 -1.71 -37.29
N GLN A 226 14.30 -0.43 -37.12
CA GLN A 226 13.68 0.37 -38.17
C GLN A 226 14.65 0.64 -39.34
N MET A 227 15.90 1.00 -39.05
CA MET A 227 16.92 1.19 -40.09
C MET A 227 17.18 -0.10 -40.86
N ASP A 228 17.26 -1.25 -40.18
CA ASP A 228 17.41 -2.56 -40.82
C ASP A 228 16.20 -2.92 -41.70
N ALA A 229 14.98 -2.63 -41.22
CA ALA A 229 13.77 -2.81 -41.99
C ALA A 229 13.74 -1.90 -43.23
N GLU A 230 14.12 -0.63 -43.10
CA GLU A 230 14.22 0.31 -44.21
C GLU A 230 15.27 -0.12 -45.24
N ALA A 231 16.44 -0.57 -44.79
CA ALA A 231 17.48 -1.12 -45.65
C ALA A 231 17.00 -2.35 -46.41
N SER A 232 16.27 -3.25 -45.75
CA SER A 232 15.66 -4.43 -46.38
C SER A 232 14.61 -4.04 -47.44
N VAL A 233 13.75 -3.05 -47.15
CA VAL A 233 12.78 -2.52 -48.12
C VAL A 233 13.49 -1.87 -49.31
N ALA A 234 14.55 -1.10 -49.07
CA ALA A 234 15.33 -0.47 -50.13
C ALA A 234 16.03 -1.49 -51.03
N ALA A 235 16.63 -2.54 -50.45
CA ALA A 235 17.25 -3.63 -51.18
C ALA A 235 16.22 -4.35 -52.06
N LYS A 236 15.05 -4.72 -51.50
CA LYS A 236 13.98 -5.38 -52.24
C LYS A 236 13.38 -4.51 -53.35
N ARG A 237 13.30 -3.19 -53.15
CA ARG A 237 12.91 -2.23 -54.19
C ARG A 237 13.92 -2.17 -55.34
N ASN A 238 15.22 -2.24 -55.05
CA ASN A 238 16.24 -2.27 -56.09
C ASN A 238 16.16 -3.56 -56.91
N GLU A 239 16.01 -4.72 -56.24
CA GLU A 239 15.84 -6.02 -56.90
C GLU A 239 14.61 -6.03 -57.82
N LEU A 240 13.45 -5.53 -57.35
CA LEU A 240 12.24 -5.40 -58.16
C LEU A 240 12.44 -4.46 -59.37
N ARG A 241 13.24 -3.39 -59.21
CA ARG A 241 13.54 -2.45 -60.30
C ARG A 241 14.43 -3.11 -61.36
N GLU A 242 15.44 -3.87 -60.94
CA GLU A 242 16.29 -4.64 -61.86
C GLU A 242 15.47 -5.69 -62.63
N ALA A 243 14.60 -6.43 -61.95
CA ALA A 243 13.70 -7.38 -62.58
C ALA A 243 12.74 -6.69 -63.58
N GLY A 244 12.22 -5.51 -63.24
CA GLY A 244 11.40 -4.69 -64.13
C GLY A 244 12.14 -4.24 -65.38
N MET A 245 13.35 -3.69 -65.22
CA MET A 245 14.19 -3.28 -66.37
C MET A 245 14.54 -4.47 -67.29
N ALA A 246 14.83 -5.64 -66.71
CA ALA A 246 15.07 -6.85 -67.50
C ALA A 246 13.83 -7.27 -68.30
N ALA A 247 12.63 -7.20 -67.70
CA ALA A 247 11.38 -7.47 -68.39
C ALA A 247 11.11 -6.46 -69.53
N ASP A 248 11.40 -5.17 -69.31
CA ASP A 248 11.26 -4.12 -70.32
C ASP A 248 12.21 -4.33 -71.50
N ILE A 249 13.47 -4.71 -71.26
CA ILE A 249 14.44 -5.04 -72.32
C ILE A 249 13.93 -6.20 -73.17
N VAL A 250 13.37 -7.25 -72.55
CA VAL A 250 12.79 -8.40 -73.28
C VAL A 250 11.58 -7.97 -74.10
N LEU A 251 10.72 -7.11 -73.55
CA LEU A 251 9.56 -6.57 -74.27
C LEU A 251 9.98 -5.75 -75.49
N GLU A 252 10.99 -4.89 -75.33
CA GLU A 252 11.48 -4.02 -76.40
C GLU A 252 12.19 -4.83 -77.50
N GLY A 253 12.90 -5.90 -77.13
CA GLY A 253 13.41 -6.89 -78.08
C GLY A 253 12.29 -7.51 -78.93
N LYS A 254 11.23 -8.01 -78.28
CA LYS A 254 10.05 -8.55 -78.98
C LYS A 254 9.35 -7.52 -79.87
N ARG A 255 9.29 -6.25 -79.46
CA ARG A 255 8.74 -5.16 -80.27
C ARG A 255 9.58 -4.92 -81.53
N LYS A 256 10.90 -4.92 -81.41
CA LYS A 256 11.81 -4.77 -82.55
C LYS A 256 11.60 -5.91 -83.56
N ASP A 257 11.49 -7.14 -83.08
CA ASP A 257 11.22 -8.31 -83.92
C ASP A 257 9.84 -8.19 -84.61
N PHE A 258 8.82 -7.77 -83.87
CA PHE A 258 7.48 -7.55 -84.42
C PHE A 258 7.46 -6.47 -85.51
N VAL A 259 8.16 -5.35 -85.32
CA VAL A 259 8.28 -4.29 -86.33
C VAL A 259 9.00 -4.80 -87.58
N GLY A 260 10.06 -5.60 -87.42
CA GLY A 260 10.76 -6.25 -88.54
C GLY A 260 9.84 -7.14 -89.36
N LEU A 261 9.12 -8.05 -88.69
CA LEU A 261 8.12 -8.92 -89.32
C LEU A 261 7.01 -8.12 -90.02
N ASN A 262 6.53 -7.04 -89.41
CA ASN A 262 5.48 -6.22 -90.00
C ASN A 262 5.96 -5.46 -91.25
N ALA A 263 7.19 -4.97 -91.25
CA ALA A 263 7.79 -4.32 -92.43
C ALA A 263 7.95 -5.31 -93.61
N GLU A 264 8.36 -6.54 -93.33
CA GLU A 264 8.50 -7.60 -94.34
C GLU A 264 7.13 -8.02 -94.92
N ASN A 265 6.12 -8.19 -94.05
CA ASN A 265 4.73 -8.42 -94.47
C ASN A 265 4.20 -7.28 -95.34
N THR A 266 4.40 -6.04 -94.92
CA THR A 266 3.92 -4.85 -95.65
C THR A 266 4.58 -4.74 -97.03
N ARG A 267 5.88 -5.02 -97.12
CA ARG A 267 6.63 -5.02 -98.38
C ARG A 267 6.09 -6.09 -99.35
N THR A 268 5.88 -7.30 -98.85
CA THR A 268 5.35 -8.42 -99.65
C THR A 268 3.93 -8.11 -100.18
N LEU A 269 3.08 -7.50 -99.34
CA LEU A 269 1.75 -7.05 -99.75
C LEU A 269 1.81 -5.94 -100.81
N ALA A 270 2.71 -4.96 -100.63
CA ALA A 270 2.87 -3.87 -101.59
C ALA A 270 3.40 -4.36 -102.96
N ASP A 271 4.33 -5.31 -102.97
CA ASP A 271 4.85 -5.91 -104.20
C ASP A 271 3.75 -6.70 -104.95
N ALA A 272 2.90 -7.44 -104.21
CA ALA A 272 1.74 -8.12 -104.78
C ALA A 272 0.71 -7.14 -105.37
N GLU A 273 0.47 -6.02 -104.67
CA GLU A 273 -0.46 -4.98 -105.10
C GLU A 273 0.06 -4.22 -106.34
N ALA A 274 1.36 -3.91 -106.39
CA ALA A 274 1.99 -3.29 -107.55
C ALA A 274 1.89 -4.18 -108.81
N TYR A 275 2.06 -5.50 -108.65
CA TYR A 275 1.87 -6.46 -109.73
C TYR A 275 0.41 -6.46 -110.22
N ARG A 276 -0.56 -6.43 -109.31
CA ARG A 276 -2.00 -6.38 -109.60
C ARG A 276 -2.40 -5.10 -110.35
N VAL A 277 -1.96 -3.93 -109.87
CA VAL A 277 -2.26 -2.63 -110.49
C VAL A 277 -1.56 -2.50 -111.84
N GLY A 278 -0.32 -2.97 -111.98
CA GLY A 278 0.39 -2.99 -113.27
C GLY A 278 -0.29 -3.85 -114.34
N ALA A 279 -0.85 -5.01 -113.95
CA ALA A 279 -1.64 -5.85 -114.85
C ALA A 279 -2.96 -5.18 -115.27
N LEU A 280 -3.62 -4.45 -114.37
CA LEU A 280 -4.82 -3.68 -114.69
C LEU A 280 -4.52 -2.52 -115.66
N MET A 281 -3.44 -1.77 -115.45
CA MET A 281 -3.06 -0.62 -116.30
C MET A 281 -2.79 -1.03 -117.76
N LYS A 282 -2.19 -2.19 -118.00
CA LYS A 282 -1.97 -2.72 -119.36
C LYS A 282 -3.26 -3.04 -120.13
N ILE A 283 -4.38 -3.27 -119.45
CA ILE A 283 -5.68 -3.54 -120.10
C ILE A 283 -6.34 -2.23 -120.58
N PHE A 284 -5.99 -1.09 -119.98
CA PHE A 284 -6.59 0.22 -120.28
C PHE A 284 -5.76 1.09 -121.24
N GLU A 285 -4.61 0.60 -121.73
CA GLU A 285 -3.61 1.36 -122.50
C GLU A 285 -4.04 1.75 -123.94
N GLY A 286 -5.26 1.37 -124.37
CA GLY A 286 -5.79 1.64 -125.70
C GLY A 286 -7.22 2.21 -125.75
N VAL A 287 -7.77 2.64 -124.61
CA VAL A 287 -9.16 3.12 -124.53
C VAL A 287 -9.20 4.65 -124.51
N ASP A 288 -9.99 5.25 -125.41
CA ASP A 288 -10.19 6.70 -125.53
C ASP A 288 -10.63 7.30 -124.18
N THR A 289 -9.99 8.39 -123.76
CA THR A 289 -10.24 9.12 -122.51
C THR A 289 -11.72 9.40 -122.23
N ARG A 290 -12.55 9.53 -123.28
CA ARG A 290 -14.02 9.70 -123.13
C ARG A 290 -14.74 8.42 -122.70
N VAL A 291 -14.25 7.24 -123.09
CA VAL A 291 -14.80 5.94 -122.69
C VAL A 291 -14.34 5.57 -121.29
N ILE A 292 -13.13 5.94 -120.88
CA ILE A 292 -12.65 5.79 -119.50
C ILE A 292 -13.48 6.67 -118.54
N GLN A 293 -13.82 7.89 -118.93
CA GLN A 293 -14.74 8.74 -118.16
C GLN A 293 -16.18 8.20 -118.13
N ALA A 294 -16.67 7.60 -119.23
CA ALA A 294 -17.99 6.98 -119.27
C ALA A 294 -18.09 5.69 -118.43
N LEU A 295 -17.03 4.88 -118.39
CA LEU A 295 -16.94 3.69 -117.52
C LEU A 295 -16.74 4.07 -116.04
N ALA A 296 -15.97 5.12 -115.76
CA ALA A 296 -15.88 5.68 -114.41
C ALA A 296 -17.23 6.25 -113.94
N ALA A 297 -17.97 6.94 -114.81
CA ALA A 297 -19.30 7.48 -114.51
C ALA A 297 -20.37 6.40 -114.26
N ALA A 298 -20.20 5.19 -114.82
CA ALA A 298 -21.15 4.08 -114.61
C ALA A 298 -21.11 3.48 -113.19
N GLY A 299 -20.07 3.77 -112.39
CA GLY A 299 -19.91 3.28 -111.00
C GLY A 299 -19.88 4.37 -109.92
N MET A 300 -20.11 5.63 -110.27
CA MET A 300 -20.02 6.77 -109.33
C MET A 300 -21.29 6.91 -108.49
N GLN A 301 -21.12 7.23 -107.20
CA GLN A 301 -22.25 7.49 -106.31
C GLN A 301 -23.00 8.76 -106.76
N PRO A 302 -24.32 8.88 -106.54
CA PRO A 302 -25.14 10.02 -107.00
C PRO A 302 -24.54 11.39 -106.70
N GLY A 303 -23.95 11.57 -105.51
CA GLY A 303 -23.29 12.82 -105.11
C GLY A 303 -22.06 13.20 -105.95
N GLN A 304 -21.33 12.23 -106.50
CA GLN A 304 -20.17 12.49 -107.36
C GLN A 304 -20.56 12.81 -108.81
N LEU A 305 -21.65 12.22 -109.32
CA LEU A 305 -22.26 12.62 -110.62
C LEU A 305 -22.78 14.05 -110.57
N ILE A 306 -23.36 14.45 -109.43
CA ILE A 306 -23.82 15.81 -109.18
C ILE A 306 -22.64 16.80 -109.12
N ALA A 307 -21.54 16.46 -108.43
CA ALA A 307 -20.34 17.30 -108.40
C ALA A 307 -19.75 17.54 -109.81
N GLN A 308 -19.76 16.51 -110.67
CA GLN A 308 -19.32 16.64 -112.05
C GLN A 308 -20.28 17.49 -112.91
N ALA A 309 -21.60 17.36 -112.69
CA ALA A 309 -22.61 18.21 -113.34
C ALA A 309 -22.51 19.67 -112.90
N PHE A 310 -22.25 19.96 -111.61
CA PHE A 310 -21.98 21.31 -111.12
C PHE A 310 -20.69 21.89 -111.72
N SER A 311 -19.64 21.09 -111.90
CA SER A 311 -18.42 21.52 -112.58
C SER A 311 -18.69 21.86 -114.06
N GLY A 312 -19.51 21.07 -114.77
CA GLY A 312 -19.91 21.36 -116.15
C GLY A 312 -20.84 22.57 -116.30
N ILE A 313 -21.68 22.85 -115.29
CA ILE A 313 -22.49 24.07 -115.21
C ILE A 313 -21.61 25.28 -114.92
N ALA A 314 -20.58 25.14 -114.07
CA ALA A 314 -19.61 26.18 -113.76
C ALA A 314 -18.75 26.56 -114.99
N GLU A 315 -18.36 25.60 -115.82
CA GLU A 315 -17.59 25.87 -117.06
C GLU A 315 -18.39 26.60 -118.15
N LYS A 316 -19.73 26.61 -118.09
CA LYS A 316 -20.62 27.34 -119.02
C LYS A 316 -21.38 28.50 -118.35
N ALA A 317 -20.98 28.89 -117.14
CA ALA A 317 -21.67 29.86 -116.30
C ALA A 317 -21.79 31.27 -116.93
N GLU A 318 -20.92 31.64 -117.88
CA GLU A 318 -21.01 32.94 -118.58
C GLU A 318 -22.27 33.10 -119.46
N LYS A 319 -22.98 32.02 -119.81
CA LYS A 319 -24.23 32.08 -120.62
C LYS A 319 -25.51 31.94 -119.81
N ILE A 320 -25.43 31.82 -118.48
CA ILE A 320 -26.58 31.56 -117.60
C ILE A 320 -26.69 32.71 -116.58
N GLY A 321 -27.65 33.61 -116.75
CA GLY A 321 -27.70 34.89 -116.02
C GLY A 321 -27.94 34.80 -114.50
N GLN A 322 -28.67 33.79 -114.01
CA GLN A 322 -28.83 33.53 -112.57
C GLN A 322 -29.48 32.14 -112.38
N LEU A 323 -28.83 31.25 -111.63
CA LEU A 323 -29.39 29.97 -111.21
C LEU A 323 -29.59 29.97 -109.69
N ASN A 324 -30.85 30.07 -109.24
CA ASN A 324 -31.18 29.98 -107.81
C ASN A 324 -31.36 28.51 -107.42
N VAL A 325 -30.41 27.97 -106.67
CA VAL A 325 -30.50 26.62 -106.10
C VAL A 325 -31.09 26.73 -104.69
N SER A 326 -32.27 26.19 -104.46
CA SER A 326 -32.90 26.17 -103.15
C SER A 326 -32.27 25.08 -102.25
N PRO A 327 -32.14 25.30 -100.92
CA PRO A 327 -31.59 24.33 -99.98
C PRO A 327 -32.32 22.97 -99.99
N ASP A 328 -33.62 22.97 -100.26
CA ASP A 328 -34.43 21.75 -100.36
C ASP A 328 -34.04 20.88 -101.57
N LEU A 329 -33.69 21.49 -102.71
CA LEU A 329 -33.34 20.77 -103.93
C LEU A 329 -31.96 20.10 -103.81
N LEU A 330 -31.03 20.75 -103.12
CA LEU A 330 -29.74 20.16 -102.73
C LEU A 330 -29.90 18.99 -101.75
N SER A 331 -30.84 19.11 -100.81
CA SER A 331 -31.11 18.07 -99.81
C SER A 331 -31.72 16.83 -100.45
N GLN A 332 -32.68 16.98 -101.37
CA GLN A 332 -33.29 15.86 -102.11
C GLN A 332 -32.32 15.18 -103.10
N LEU A 333 -31.36 15.92 -103.67
CA LEU A 333 -30.35 15.35 -104.58
C LEU A 333 -29.20 14.63 -103.84
N MET A 334 -28.94 14.97 -102.57
CA MET A 334 -27.93 14.33 -101.73
C MET A 334 -28.45 13.13 -100.93
N GLU A 335 -29.77 12.88 -100.93
CA GLU A 335 -30.36 11.71 -100.29
C GLU A 335 -29.99 10.43 -101.04
N LYS A 336 -29.25 9.54 -100.35
CA LYS A 336 -29.03 8.16 -100.80
C LYS A 336 -30.34 7.37 -100.70
N PRO A 337 -30.73 6.56 -101.71
CA PRO A 337 -31.82 5.61 -101.54
C PRO A 337 -31.43 4.59 -100.46
N GLN A 338 -32.23 4.48 -99.40
CA GLN A 338 -32.07 3.45 -98.38
C GLN A 338 -32.44 2.07 -98.95
N PRO A 339 -31.60 1.04 -98.82
CA PRO A 339 -32.03 -0.34 -99.03
C PRO A 339 -32.97 -0.78 -97.90
N MET A 340 -34.15 -1.27 -98.27
CA MET A 340 -35.13 -1.90 -97.36
C MET A 340 -34.52 -3.04 -96.55
N GLU A 341 -34.94 -3.10 -95.28
CA GLU A 341 -34.67 -4.15 -94.29
C GLU A 341 -34.79 -5.58 -94.85
N ALA A 342 -33.89 -6.45 -94.39
CA ALA A 342 -34.23 -7.85 -94.17
C ALA A 342 -33.83 -8.25 -92.74
N ALA A 343 -34.86 -8.37 -91.92
CA ALA A 343 -34.87 -9.00 -90.61
C ALA A 343 -34.12 -10.34 -90.60
N ASN A 344 -33.41 -10.63 -89.51
CA ASN A 344 -33.87 -11.64 -88.54
C ASN A 344 -32.80 -12.03 -87.51
N ALA A 345 -33.29 -12.13 -86.27
CA ALA A 345 -33.08 -13.27 -85.38
C ALA A 345 -31.66 -13.55 -84.85
N ARG A 346 -31.38 -13.07 -83.63
CA ARG A 346 -31.48 -13.85 -82.37
C ARG A 346 -30.41 -13.40 -81.37
N ARG A 347 -30.89 -12.91 -80.23
CA ARG A 347 -30.38 -13.08 -78.86
C ARG A 347 -28.86 -13.24 -78.72
N GLN A 348 -28.20 -12.18 -78.28
CA GLN A 348 -27.80 -12.03 -76.87
C GLN A 348 -27.73 -10.54 -76.52
#